data_AF-A0A956TWV1-F1
#
_entry.id   AF-A0A956TWV1-F1
#
_cell.length_a   1.000
_cell.length_b   1.000
_cell.length_c   1.000
_cell.angle_alpha   90.00
_cell.angle_beta   90.00
_cell.angle_gamma   90.00
#
_symmetry.space_group_name_H-M   'P 1'
#
loop_
_entity.id
_entity.type
_entity.pdbx_description
1 polymer ?
#
loop_
_entity_poly.entity_id
_entity_poly.type
_entity_poly.pdbx_seq_one_letter_code
_entity_poly.pdbx_strand_id
1 'polypeptide(L)'
;TPDWQEWMADCLMMQVAREDIEAFMVAQGFGQRQVQRHLLAMETHPFVLAGTKIARKMKRRDWLLDTYQRVMEQSGEFDEIEVRDTIDRQTFYKHYFAVNRPVILKQQVKDWQILKRWTPQYFKTAYGDRQVQMVRMTEDFHRYHHHCTMAEFVDVIESGPANDWYMSNANIEHNDETLDDLFHETDKLPELLDPEGFRNHGYVLLGPAGTITDLHYDLANAFYVQIYGRKSFKVISPHYLDKVYPYRNFLSRVPLEDGVEGVDAQKFPLFKQAKVHEFVLEPGDAFFLPVGWWHWVEALDTSISMSFPNFYTLQRYQQYWDIAGRHPLIDD
;
A
#
# COMPACT_ATOMS: atom_id res chain seq x y z
N THR A 1 -15.47 -9.23 30.91
CA THR A 1 -15.28 -7.79 30.65
C THR A 1 -15.93 -7.46 29.31
N PRO A 2 -16.11 -6.18 28.97
CA PRO A 2 -16.55 -5.79 27.63
C PRO A 2 -15.72 -6.44 26.51
N ASP A 3 -14.39 -6.44 26.64
CA ASP A 3 -13.49 -7.02 25.61
C ASP A 3 -13.75 -8.51 25.34
N TRP A 4 -13.97 -9.30 26.39
CA TRP A 4 -14.29 -10.73 26.23
C TRP A 4 -15.68 -10.96 25.63
N GLN A 5 -16.61 -10.04 25.87
CA GLN A 5 -17.94 -10.11 25.26
C GLN A 5 -17.89 -9.76 23.78
N GLU A 6 -17.10 -8.75 23.42
CA GLU A 6 -16.81 -8.39 22.03
C GLU A 6 -16.13 -9.54 21.30
N TRP A 7 -15.08 -10.13 21.87
CA TRP A 7 -14.40 -11.28 21.29
C TRP A 7 -15.33 -12.48 21.05
N MET A 8 -16.18 -12.84 22.02
CA MET A 8 -17.17 -13.91 21.83
C MET A 8 -18.18 -13.56 20.74
N ALA A 9 -18.63 -12.30 20.67
CA ALA A 9 -19.56 -11.84 19.65
C ALA A 9 -18.91 -11.93 18.25
N ASP A 10 -17.65 -11.51 18.10
CA ASP A 10 -16.88 -11.65 16.87
C ASP A 10 -16.76 -13.10 16.44
N CYS A 11 -16.40 -14.02 17.36
CA CYS A 11 -16.34 -15.44 17.06
C CYS A 11 -17.68 -15.99 16.55
N LEU A 12 -18.79 -15.63 17.20
CA LEU A 12 -20.14 -16.05 16.76
C LEU A 12 -20.49 -15.47 15.38
N MET A 13 -20.22 -14.18 15.14
CA MET A 13 -20.46 -13.54 13.85
C MET A 13 -19.62 -14.17 12.73
N MET A 14 -18.37 -14.53 13.04
CA MET A 14 -17.46 -15.27 12.16
C MET A 14 -17.80 -16.77 12.09
N GLN A 15 -18.86 -17.24 12.73
CA GLN A 15 -19.30 -18.64 12.72
C GLN A 15 -18.22 -19.63 13.18
N VAL A 16 -17.43 -19.25 14.18
CA VAL A 16 -16.57 -20.18 14.92
C VAL A 16 -17.46 -21.17 15.67
N ALA A 17 -17.07 -22.43 15.75
CA ALA A 17 -17.85 -23.44 16.45
C ALA A 17 -17.97 -23.11 17.94
N ARG A 18 -19.17 -23.29 18.50
CA ARG A 18 -19.47 -22.93 19.88
C ARG A 18 -18.54 -23.63 20.87
N GLU A 19 -18.24 -24.89 20.59
CA GLU A 19 -17.40 -25.75 21.41
C GLU A 19 -15.97 -25.21 21.49
N ASP A 20 -15.45 -24.64 20.41
CA ASP A 20 -14.11 -24.05 20.36
C ASP A 20 -14.06 -22.75 21.17
N ILE A 21 -15.10 -21.91 21.05
CA ILE A 21 -15.22 -20.68 21.84
C ILE A 21 -15.31 -21.02 23.33
N GLU A 22 -16.12 -22.01 23.68
CA GLU A 22 -16.28 -22.46 25.07
C GLU A 22 -14.96 -23.01 25.63
N ALA A 23 -14.29 -23.91 24.91
CA ALA A 23 -13.03 -24.48 25.31
C ALA A 23 -11.94 -23.41 25.52
N PHE A 24 -11.85 -22.44 24.60
CA PHE A 24 -10.92 -21.33 24.72
C PHE A 24 -11.20 -20.48 25.95
N MET A 25 -12.44 -20.06 26.18
CA MET A 25 -12.81 -19.23 27.33
C MET A 25 -12.57 -19.94 28.66
N VAL A 26 -12.85 -21.26 28.74
CA VAL A 26 -12.54 -22.05 29.94
C VAL A 26 -11.03 -22.11 30.19
N ALA A 27 -10.22 -22.26 29.13
CA ALA A 27 -8.76 -22.21 29.24
C ALA A 27 -8.22 -20.85 29.72
N GLN A 28 -8.95 -19.75 29.46
CA GLN A 28 -8.66 -18.42 30.01
C GLN A 28 -9.11 -18.24 31.47
N GLY A 29 -9.65 -19.28 32.12
CA GLY A 29 -10.06 -19.27 33.53
C GLY A 29 -11.51 -18.88 33.78
N PHE A 30 -12.34 -18.74 32.74
CA PHE A 30 -13.77 -18.46 32.91
C PHE A 30 -14.57 -19.73 33.27
N GLY A 31 -15.58 -19.58 34.13
CA GLY A 31 -16.42 -20.70 34.54
C GLY A 31 -17.28 -21.23 33.38
N GLN A 32 -17.23 -22.53 33.10
CA GLN A 32 -17.92 -23.16 31.97
C GLN A 32 -19.42 -22.80 31.88
N ARG A 33 -20.17 -22.92 32.98
CA ARG A 33 -21.61 -22.58 33.01
C ARG A 33 -21.88 -21.10 32.71
N GLN A 34 -20.97 -20.22 33.13
CA GLN A 34 -21.08 -18.79 32.84
C GLN A 34 -20.89 -18.53 31.34
N VAL A 35 -19.84 -19.11 30.75
CA VAL A 35 -19.54 -19.01 29.31
C VAL A 35 -20.74 -19.52 28.48
N GLN A 36 -21.22 -20.72 28.78
CA GLN A 36 -22.37 -21.33 28.09
C GLN A 36 -23.63 -20.45 28.13
N ARG A 37 -23.93 -19.85 29.30
CA ARG A 37 -25.07 -18.94 29.46
C ARG A 37 -24.91 -17.68 28.62
N HIS A 38 -23.70 -17.11 28.57
CA HIS A 38 -23.42 -15.94 27.74
C HIS A 38 -23.53 -16.23 26.25
N LEU A 39 -22.94 -17.35 25.78
CA LEU A 39 -23.03 -17.76 24.38
C LEU A 39 -24.49 -17.95 23.93
N LEU A 40 -25.30 -18.65 24.73
CA LEU A 40 -26.72 -18.84 24.42
C LEU A 40 -27.49 -17.51 24.29
N ALA A 41 -27.22 -16.56 25.18
CA ALA A 41 -27.82 -15.24 25.10
C ALA A 41 -27.35 -14.47 23.85
N MET A 42 -26.07 -14.54 23.52
CA MET A 42 -25.48 -13.87 22.36
C MET A 42 -25.95 -14.44 21.02
N GLU A 43 -26.10 -15.76 20.89
CA GLU A 43 -26.55 -16.44 19.67
C GLU A 43 -27.91 -15.92 19.16
N THR A 44 -28.77 -15.45 20.07
CA THR A 44 -30.10 -14.90 19.75
C THR A 44 -30.14 -13.38 19.77
N HIS A 45 -29.03 -12.72 20.14
CA HIS A 45 -29.00 -11.27 20.28
C HIS A 45 -29.12 -10.57 18.90
N PRO A 46 -30.01 -9.58 18.72
CA PRO A 46 -30.23 -8.94 17.42
C PRO A 46 -28.96 -8.39 16.76
N PHE A 47 -28.03 -7.81 17.54
CA PHE A 47 -26.76 -7.32 17.01
C PHE A 47 -25.83 -8.42 16.51
N VAL A 48 -25.75 -9.56 17.21
CA VAL A 48 -24.95 -10.72 16.75
C VAL A 48 -25.57 -11.32 15.49
N LEU A 49 -26.90 -11.42 15.44
CA LEU A 49 -27.61 -11.88 14.24
C LEU A 49 -27.41 -10.94 13.05
N ALA A 50 -27.43 -9.61 13.26
CA ALA A 50 -27.15 -8.62 12.23
C ALA A 50 -25.69 -8.70 11.76
N GLY A 51 -24.74 -8.74 12.69
CA GLY A 51 -23.31 -8.89 12.41
C GLY A 51 -23.00 -10.18 11.65
N THR A 52 -23.62 -11.30 12.03
CA THR A 52 -23.49 -12.59 11.32
C THR A 52 -23.93 -12.49 9.86
N LYS A 53 -25.00 -11.74 9.56
CA LYS A 53 -25.44 -11.52 8.16
C LYS A 53 -24.40 -10.73 7.37
N ILE A 54 -23.76 -9.73 7.98
CA ILE A 54 -22.68 -8.95 7.37
C ILE A 54 -21.45 -9.82 7.17
N ALA A 55 -21.00 -10.55 8.20
CA ALA A 55 -19.87 -11.47 8.12
C ALA A 55 -20.06 -12.53 7.03
N ARG A 56 -21.28 -13.07 6.85
CA ARG A 56 -21.61 -13.97 5.72
C ARG A 56 -21.52 -13.30 4.34
N LYS A 57 -21.79 -12.00 4.24
CA LYS A 57 -21.57 -11.27 2.98
C LYS A 57 -20.07 -11.10 2.72
N MET A 58 -19.29 -10.78 3.74
CA MET A 58 -17.83 -10.65 3.63
C MET A 58 -17.18 -11.98 3.25
N LYS A 59 -17.50 -13.08 3.95
CA LYS A 59 -17.00 -14.42 3.58
C LYS A 59 -17.30 -14.82 2.14
N ARG A 60 -18.45 -14.42 1.59
CA ARG A 60 -18.79 -14.68 0.18
C ARG A 60 -17.95 -13.83 -0.77
N ARG A 61 -17.67 -12.58 -0.42
CA ARG A 61 -16.73 -11.73 -1.17
C ARG A 61 -15.33 -12.33 -1.12
N ASP A 62 -14.85 -12.70 0.05
CA ASP A 62 -13.50 -13.23 0.22
C ASP A 62 -13.34 -14.57 -0.52
N TRP A 63 -14.36 -15.45 -0.49
CA TRP A 63 -14.41 -16.65 -1.33
C TRP A 63 -14.36 -16.35 -2.84
N LEU A 64 -15.05 -15.30 -3.29
CA LEU A 64 -15.04 -14.90 -4.70
C LEU A 64 -13.65 -14.39 -5.12
N LEU A 65 -13.02 -13.55 -4.30
CA LEU A 65 -11.65 -13.05 -4.53
C LEU A 65 -10.64 -14.21 -4.56
N ASP A 66 -10.72 -15.13 -3.61
CA ASP A 66 -9.90 -16.34 -3.55
C ASP A 66 -10.10 -17.25 -4.77
N THR A 67 -11.32 -17.30 -5.30
CA THR A 67 -11.62 -18.03 -6.54
C THR A 67 -11.01 -17.34 -7.76
N TYR A 68 -11.11 -16.02 -7.87
CA TYR A 68 -10.45 -15.27 -8.94
C TYR A 68 -8.93 -15.42 -8.89
N GLN A 69 -8.33 -15.35 -7.71
CA GLN A 69 -6.90 -15.57 -7.54
C GLN A 69 -6.47 -16.96 -8.06
N ARG A 70 -7.17 -18.03 -7.65
CA ARG A 70 -6.88 -19.38 -8.15
C ARG A 70 -7.06 -19.54 -9.65
N VAL A 71 -8.06 -18.87 -10.25
CA VAL A 71 -8.25 -18.88 -11.70
C VAL A 71 -7.12 -18.13 -12.42
N MET A 72 -6.66 -16.99 -11.88
CA MET A 72 -5.53 -16.25 -12.45
C MET A 72 -4.23 -17.06 -12.36
N GLU A 73 -3.98 -17.74 -11.25
CA GLU A 73 -2.81 -18.60 -11.06
C GLU A 73 -2.74 -19.74 -12.09
N GLN A 74 -3.87 -20.23 -12.61
CA GLN A 74 -3.89 -21.27 -13.66
C GLN A 74 -3.28 -20.81 -14.99
N SER A 75 -3.22 -19.50 -15.25
CA SER A 75 -2.59 -18.96 -16.45
C SER A 75 -1.05 -18.99 -16.39
N GLY A 76 -0.46 -19.09 -15.18
CA GLY A 76 0.97 -18.88 -14.95
C GLY A 76 1.43 -17.42 -15.13
N GLU A 77 0.60 -16.54 -15.67
CA GLU A 77 0.95 -15.14 -15.97
C GLU A 77 1.17 -14.28 -14.72
N PHE A 78 0.67 -14.75 -13.57
CA PHE A 78 0.77 -14.09 -12.28
C PHE A 78 1.76 -14.80 -11.35
N ASP A 79 2.58 -15.71 -11.87
CA ASP A 79 3.56 -16.40 -11.04
C ASP A 79 4.70 -15.50 -10.59
N GLU A 80 5.07 -14.56 -11.45
CA GLU A 80 6.07 -13.52 -11.21
C GLU A 80 5.56 -12.20 -11.80
N ILE A 81 6.15 -11.09 -11.34
CA ILE A 81 5.89 -9.79 -11.96
C ILE A 81 6.64 -9.76 -13.29
N GLU A 82 5.90 -9.59 -14.39
CA GLU A 82 6.51 -9.56 -15.71
C GLU A 82 7.49 -8.39 -15.82
N VAL A 83 8.67 -8.67 -16.41
CA VAL A 83 9.68 -7.67 -16.72
C VAL A 83 9.79 -7.52 -18.23
N ARG A 84 9.69 -6.29 -18.73
CA ARG A 84 9.86 -5.94 -20.14
C ARG A 84 10.84 -4.79 -20.29
N ASP A 85 11.37 -4.61 -21.49
CA ASP A 85 12.15 -3.41 -21.80
C ASP A 85 11.22 -2.19 -21.93
N THR A 86 10.27 -2.25 -22.86
CA THR A 86 9.31 -1.18 -23.14
C THR A 86 7.94 -1.75 -23.48
N ILE A 87 6.92 -0.88 -23.48
CA ILE A 87 5.57 -1.23 -23.89
C ILE A 87 4.89 -0.06 -24.61
N ASP A 88 4.14 -0.35 -25.67
CA ASP A 88 3.31 0.65 -26.33
C ASP A 88 1.98 0.87 -25.60
N ARG A 89 1.36 2.02 -25.85
CA ARG A 89 0.11 2.43 -25.19
C ARG A 89 -1.01 1.41 -25.37
N GLN A 90 -1.20 0.87 -26.57
CA GLN A 90 -2.32 -0.04 -26.85
C GLN A 90 -2.16 -1.35 -26.08
N THR A 91 -0.95 -1.92 -26.10
CA THR A 91 -0.63 -3.15 -25.37
C THR A 91 -0.76 -2.92 -23.86
N PHE A 92 -0.22 -1.82 -23.34
CA PHE A 92 -0.29 -1.46 -21.92
C PHE A 92 -1.73 -1.41 -21.41
N TYR A 93 -2.60 -0.63 -22.07
CA TYR A 93 -3.96 -0.46 -21.60
C TYR A 93 -4.80 -1.74 -21.68
N LYS A 94 -4.55 -2.57 -22.69
CA LYS A 94 -5.30 -3.81 -22.91
C LYS A 94 -4.86 -4.94 -21.97
N HIS A 95 -3.56 -5.11 -21.77
CA HIS A 95 -2.98 -6.30 -21.14
C HIS A 95 -2.46 -6.09 -19.72
N TYR A 96 -2.38 -4.84 -19.25
CA TYR A 96 -1.90 -4.51 -17.91
C TYR A 96 -2.90 -3.66 -17.16
N PHE A 97 -3.24 -2.49 -17.70
CA PHE A 97 -4.15 -1.56 -17.03
C PHE A 97 -5.56 -2.14 -16.84
N ALA A 98 -6.21 -2.60 -17.93
CA ALA A 98 -7.61 -3.05 -17.89
C ALA A 98 -7.81 -4.36 -17.10
N VAL A 99 -6.74 -5.15 -16.93
CA VAL A 99 -6.77 -6.43 -16.22
C VAL A 99 -6.09 -6.36 -14.85
N ASN A 100 -5.75 -5.15 -14.37
CA ASN A 100 -5.13 -4.90 -13.08
C ASN A 100 -3.85 -5.73 -12.84
N ARG A 101 -3.00 -5.84 -13.87
CA ARG A 101 -1.77 -6.62 -13.83
C ARG A 101 -0.53 -5.71 -13.75
N PRO A 102 0.35 -5.91 -12.76
CA PRO A 102 1.58 -5.14 -12.60
C PRO A 102 2.63 -5.53 -13.64
N VAL A 103 3.53 -4.61 -13.95
CA VAL A 103 4.66 -4.84 -14.88
C VAL A 103 5.84 -3.92 -14.56
N ILE A 104 7.06 -4.45 -14.67
CA ILE A 104 8.31 -3.70 -14.57
C ILE A 104 8.83 -3.42 -15.97
N LEU A 105 9.21 -2.18 -16.25
CA LEU A 105 9.72 -1.71 -17.53
C LEU A 105 11.13 -1.14 -17.37
N LYS A 106 12.14 -1.85 -17.89
CA LYS A 106 13.57 -1.55 -17.69
C LYS A 106 14.11 -0.42 -18.57
N GLN A 107 13.44 -0.10 -19.67
CA GLN A 107 13.91 0.86 -20.69
C GLN A 107 12.88 1.92 -21.06
N GLN A 108 11.73 1.98 -20.37
CA GLN A 108 10.62 2.87 -20.74
C GLN A 108 10.97 4.35 -20.62
N VAL A 109 11.89 4.69 -19.72
CA VAL A 109 12.32 6.06 -19.40
C VAL A 109 13.83 6.25 -19.61
N LYS A 110 14.51 5.35 -20.33
CA LYS A 110 15.98 5.36 -20.46
C LYS A 110 16.58 6.66 -21.00
N ASP A 111 15.80 7.39 -21.79
CA ASP A 111 16.22 8.63 -22.44
C ASP A 111 15.99 9.86 -21.55
N TRP A 112 15.44 9.65 -20.33
CA TRP A 112 15.23 10.72 -19.38
C TRP A 112 16.56 11.31 -18.89
N GLN A 113 16.81 12.59 -19.16
CA GLN A 113 18.01 13.31 -18.71
C GLN A 113 18.08 13.39 -17.19
N ILE A 114 16.94 13.39 -16.49
CA ILE A 114 16.91 13.43 -15.02
C ILE A 114 17.62 12.22 -14.39
N LEU A 115 17.65 11.07 -15.06
CA LEU A 115 18.40 9.88 -14.60
C LEU A 115 19.91 10.12 -14.48
N LYS A 116 20.45 11.12 -15.19
CA LYS A 116 21.87 11.49 -15.15
C LYS A 116 22.15 12.69 -14.25
N ARG A 117 21.12 13.46 -13.90
CA ARG A 117 21.24 14.76 -13.21
C ARG A 117 20.81 14.68 -11.76
N TRP A 118 19.68 14.05 -11.49
CA TRP A 118 19.06 14.04 -10.17
C TRP A 118 19.84 13.16 -9.22
N THR A 119 20.45 13.81 -8.24
CA THR A 119 21.18 13.23 -7.11
C THR A 119 20.88 14.07 -5.87
N PRO A 120 21.02 13.55 -4.64
CA PRO A 120 20.84 14.38 -3.44
C PRO A 120 21.71 15.66 -3.49
N GLN A 121 22.96 15.55 -3.92
CA GLN A 121 23.86 16.69 -4.08
C GLN A 121 23.38 17.72 -5.12
N TYR A 122 22.78 17.27 -6.22
CA TYR A 122 22.15 18.16 -7.20
C TYR A 122 20.99 18.93 -6.55
N PHE A 123 20.10 18.25 -5.82
CA PHE A 123 19.00 18.89 -5.10
C PHE A 123 19.51 19.91 -4.09
N LYS A 124 20.55 19.57 -3.32
CA LYS A 124 21.21 20.47 -2.38
C LYS A 124 21.77 21.73 -3.02
N THR A 125 22.33 21.61 -4.23
CA THR A 125 23.03 22.72 -4.89
C THR A 125 22.08 23.60 -5.71
N ALA A 126 21.20 22.98 -6.50
CA ALA A 126 20.29 23.69 -7.41
C ALA A 126 19.04 24.22 -6.70
N TYR A 127 18.59 23.54 -5.63
CA TYR A 127 17.34 23.83 -4.95
C TYR A 127 17.53 24.07 -3.44
N GLY A 128 18.77 24.24 -2.98
CA GLY A 128 19.15 24.27 -1.56
C GLY A 128 18.32 25.20 -0.70
N ASP A 129 18.00 26.41 -1.18
CA ASP A 129 17.28 27.43 -0.42
C ASP A 129 15.76 27.20 -0.33
N ARG A 130 15.21 26.23 -1.08
CA ARG A 130 13.77 25.98 -1.14
C ARG A 130 13.26 25.39 0.15
N GLN A 131 12.10 25.87 0.59
CA GLN A 131 11.41 25.34 1.77
C GLN A 131 10.67 24.06 1.43
N VAL A 132 11.11 22.95 2.01
CA VAL A 132 10.45 21.66 1.88
C VAL A 132 9.88 21.21 3.22
N GLN A 133 8.93 20.30 3.14
CA GLN A 133 8.42 19.60 4.30
C GLN A 133 8.90 18.15 4.26
N MET A 134 9.43 17.68 5.38
CA MET A 134 9.67 16.26 5.65
C MET A 134 8.64 15.72 6.63
N VAL A 135 8.33 14.44 6.49
CA VAL A 135 7.37 13.72 7.33
C VAL A 135 8.07 12.61 8.10
N ARG A 136 7.65 12.44 9.35
CA ARG A 136 7.93 11.28 10.18
C ARG A 136 6.63 10.56 10.48
N MET A 137 6.61 9.26 10.22
CA MET A 137 5.48 8.41 10.56
C MET A 137 5.87 7.51 11.73
N THR A 138 5.07 7.50 12.79
CA THR A 138 5.27 6.56 13.90
C THR A 138 4.64 5.21 13.59
N GLU A 139 4.99 4.19 14.37
CA GLU A 139 4.35 2.86 14.34
C GLU A 139 2.83 2.93 14.50
N ASP A 140 2.34 3.91 15.27
CA ASP A 140 0.91 4.19 15.43
C ASP A 140 0.32 5.02 14.28
N PHE A 141 1.02 5.15 13.15
CA PHE A 141 0.66 5.93 11.96
C PHE A 141 0.36 7.40 12.23
N HIS A 142 0.91 7.97 13.30
CA HIS A 142 0.85 9.41 13.53
C HIS A 142 1.91 10.11 12.70
N ARG A 143 1.51 11.20 12.06
CA ARG A 143 2.37 11.98 11.17
C ARG A 143 2.86 13.23 11.87
N TYR A 144 4.17 13.42 11.86
CA TYR A 144 4.82 14.65 12.29
C TYR A 144 5.42 15.32 11.07
N HIS A 145 5.23 16.62 10.96
CA HIS A 145 5.71 17.42 9.85
C HIS A 145 6.80 18.38 10.36
N HIS A 146 7.88 18.51 9.61
CA HIS A 146 8.94 19.46 9.88
C HIS A 146 9.29 20.20 8.60
N HIS A 147 9.46 21.52 8.70
CA HIS A 147 9.85 22.36 7.57
C HIS A 147 11.32 22.71 7.69
N CYS A 148 12.05 22.58 6.59
CA CYS A 148 13.45 22.95 6.49
C CYS A 148 13.78 23.36 5.06
N THR A 149 15.00 23.85 4.84
CA THR A 149 15.52 24.04 3.50
C THR A 149 15.83 22.69 2.83
N MET A 150 15.79 22.62 1.50
CA MET A 150 16.20 21.42 0.75
C MET A 150 17.64 21.03 1.08
N ALA A 151 18.53 22.01 1.30
CA ALA A 151 19.91 21.73 1.67
C ALA A 151 20.01 21.01 3.03
N GLU A 152 19.27 21.49 4.04
CA GLU A 152 19.18 20.83 5.35
C GLU A 152 18.52 19.46 5.24
N PHE A 153 17.48 19.31 4.40
CA PHE A 153 16.87 18.01 4.16
C PHE A 153 17.84 17.01 3.55
N VAL A 154 18.62 17.43 2.54
CA VAL A 154 19.65 16.57 1.95
C VAL A 154 20.69 16.16 3.00
N ASP A 155 21.12 17.08 3.87
CA ASP A 155 22.02 16.75 4.99
C ASP A 155 21.43 15.68 5.93
N VAL A 156 20.12 15.73 6.20
CA VAL A 156 19.44 14.72 7.01
C VAL A 156 19.47 13.35 6.32
N ILE A 157 19.08 13.27 5.04
CA ILE A 157 18.95 11.96 4.35
C ILE A 157 20.29 11.35 3.93
N GLU A 158 21.37 12.14 3.89
CA GLU A 158 22.73 11.67 3.62
C GLU A 158 23.52 11.37 4.90
N SER A 159 22.96 11.66 6.09
CA SER A 159 23.63 11.41 7.37
C SER A 159 23.82 9.92 7.70
N GLY A 160 23.06 9.04 7.05
CA GLY A 160 23.13 7.59 7.21
C GLY A 160 21.75 6.93 7.09
N PRO A 161 21.69 5.60 7.28
CA PRO A 161 20.42 4.88 7.27
C PRO A 161 19.48 5.35 8.39
N ALA A 162 18.24 5.65 8.04
CA ALA A 162 17.21 6.11 8.97
C ALA A 162 15.81 5.82 8.40
N ASN A 163 14.81 5.76 9.28
CA ASN A 163 13.39 5.66 8.91
C ASN A 163 12.54 6.80 9.52
N ASP A 164 13.20 7.85 9.99
CA ASP A 164 12.51 8.91 10.73
C ASP A 164 11.98 10.01 9.81
N TRP A 165 12.80 10.56 8.91
CA TRP A 165 12.44 11.76 8.15
C TRP A 165 12.65 11.57 6.65
N TYR A 166 11.57 11.73 5.89
CA TYR A 166 11.58 11.57 4.43
C TYR A 166 10.46 12.38 3.77
N MET A 167 10.48 12.48 2.44
CA MET A 167 9.46 13.09 1.60
C MET A 167 8.62 12.00 0.95
N SER A 168 7.30 12.05 1.13
CA SER A 168 6.38 10.97 0.73
C SER A 168 5.04 11.48 0.21
N ASN A 169 4.14 10.56 -0.15
CA ASN A 169 2.77 10.89 -0.53
C ASN A 169 2.02 11.70 0.55
N ALA A 170 2.44 11.60 1.82
CA ALA A 170 1.78 12.24 2.95
C ALA A 170 2.02 13.76 3.06
N ASN A 171 2.98 14.33 2.32
CA ASN A 171 3.30 15.76 2.33
C ASN A 171 3.40 16.38 0.93
N ILE A 172 2.81 15.71 -0.07
CA ILE A 172 2.81 16.14 -1.47
C ILE A 172 2.26 17.55 -1.63
N GLU A 173 1.11 17.88 -1.03
CA GLU A 173 0.45 19.17 -1.29
C GLU A 173 1.36 20.37 -0.97
N HIS A 174 2.22 20.24 0.05
CA HIS A 174 3.17 21.29 0.40
C HIS A 174 4.41 21.31 -0.51
N ASN A 175 4.87 20.14 -0.95
CA ASN A 175 6.09 20.04 -1.74
C ASN A 175 5.85 20.26 -3.23
N ASP A 176 4.67 19.93 -3.76
CA ASP A 176 4.31 20.12 -5.17
C ASP A 176 4.39 21.60 -5.56
N GLU A 177 3.87 22.52 -4.74
CA GLU A 177 3.97 23.97 -5.00
C GLU A 177 5.43 24.44 -5.06
N THR A 178 6.29 23.90 -4.21
CA THR A 178 7.71 24.28 -4.14
C THR A 178 8.55 23.63 -5.24
N LEU A 179 8.13 22.47 -5.74
CA LEU A 179 8.90 21.62 -6.64
C LEU A 179 8.32 21.57 -8.06
N ASP A 180 7.31 22.38 -8.39
CA ASP A 180 6.60 22.32 -9.67
C ASP A 180 7.55 22.40 -10.90
N ASP A 181 8.57 23.25 -10.83
CA ASP A 181 9.53 23.41 -11.92
C ASP A 181 10.51 22.23 -12.06
N LEU A 182 10.69 21.37 -11.05
CA LEU A 182 11.40 20.10 -11.21
C LEU A 182 10.73 19.25 -12.29
N PHE A 183 9.40 19.33 -12.39
CA PHE A 183 8.67 18.59 -13.39
C PHE A 183 8.82 19.17 -14.80
N HIS A 184 9.22 20.43 -14.94
CA HIS A 184 9.66 20.96 -16.24
C HIS A 184 11.00 20.37 -16.70
N GLU A 185 11.80 19.81 -15.79
CA GLU A 185 13.01 19.07 -16.15
C GLU A 185 12.70 17.63 -16.59
N THR A 186 11.49 17.13 -16.33
CA THR A 186 11.10 15.80 -16.78
C THR A 186 11.02 15.78 -18.30
N ASP A 187 11.70 14.80 -18.89
CA ASP A 187 11.55 14.53 -20.31
C ASP A 187 10.10 14.13 -20.62
N LYS A 188 9.76 14.11 -21.91
CA LYS A 188 8.41 13.77 -22.38
C LYS A 188 7.89 12.53 -21.65
N LEU A 189 6.75 12.69 -20.97
CA LEU A 189 6.07 11.59 -20.29
C LEU A 189 5.87 10.42 -21.27
N PRO A 190 6.03 9.17 -20.84
CA PRO A 190 5.66 8.01 -21.64
C PRO A 190 4.25 8.17 -22.19
N GLU A 191 3.99 7.66 -23.40
CA GLU A 191 2.65 7.68 -24.02
C GLU A 191 1.58 6.89 -23.23
N LEU A 192 1.99 6.28 -22.11
CA LEU A 192 1.15 5.62 -21.13
C LEU A 192 0.42 6.62 -20.22
N LEU A 193 0.96 7.83 -20.04
CA LEU A 193 0.47 8.86 -19.14
C LEU A 193 -0.22 9.99 -19.90
N ASP A 194 -1.28 10.53 -19.30
CA ASP A 194 -2.04 11.67 -19.76
C ASP A 194 -1.41 12.98 -19.27
N PRO A 195 -0.80 13.78 -20.16
CA PRO A 195 -0.18 15.05 -19.77
C PRO A 195 -1.19 16.12 -19.35
N GLU A 196 -2.49 15.88 -19.51
CA GLU A 196 -3.58 16.78 -19.09
C GLU A 196 -4.41 16.24 -17.88
N GLY A 197 -3.95 15.16 -17.23
CA GLY A 197 -4.58 14.59 -16.02
C GLY A 197 -4.61 15.47 -14.75
N PHE A 198 -5.28 14.98 -13.70
CA PHE A 198 -5.51 15.73 -12.44
C PHE A 198 -4.22 16.11 -11.69
N ARG A 199 -3.12 15.40 -11.94
CA ARG A 199 -1.77 15.69 -11.42
C ARG A 199 -0.76 15.47 -12.54
N ASN A 200 -0.74 16.39 -13.51
CA ASN A 200 0.03 16.32 -14.76
C ASN A 200 1.50 15.96 -14.59
N HIS A 201 2.05 16.23 -13.42
CA HIS A 201 3.47 16.19 -13.16
C HIS A 201 3.90 15.02 -12.24
N GLY A 202 2.97 14.31 -11.60
CA GLY A 202 3.30 13.29 -10.61
C GLY A 202 3.81 13.90 -9.31
N TYR A 203 4.53 13.12 -8.49
CA TYR A 203 5.12 13.57 -7.23
C TYR A 203 6.49 12.94 -6.97
N VAL A 204 7.35 13.68 -6.25
CA VAL A 204 8.72 13.26 -5.90
C VAL A 204 8.76 12.60 -4.52
N LEU A 205 9.45 11.48 -4.43
CA LEU A 205 9.70 10.74 -3.21
C LEU A 205 11.21 10.74 -2.96
N LEU A 206 11.64 11.26 -1.82
CA LEU A 206 13.05 11.43 -1.47
C LEU A 206 13.27 11.01 -0.02
N GLY A 207 14.26 10.17 0.26
CA GLY A 207 14.51 9.70 1.62
C GLY A 207 15.84 8.95 1.78
N PRO A 208 16.29 8.75 3.03
CA PRO A 208 17.50 7.99 3.35
C PRO A 208 17.33 6.49 3.06
N ALA A 209 18.47 5.79 3.01
CA ALA A 209 18.48 4.33 3.12
C ALA A 209 17.78 3.89 4.42
N GLY A 210 17.08 2.76 4.40
CA GLY A 210 16.32 2.25 5.54
C GLY A 210 14.93 2.87 5.71
N THR A 211 14.50 3.77 4.82
CA THR A 211 13.11 4.25 4.83
C THR A 211 12.17 3.10 4.46
N ILE A 212 11.16 2.86 5.30
CA ILE A 212 10.17 1.80 5.12
C ILE A 212 8.79 2.44 4.96
N THR A 213 8.06 1.97 3.95
CA THR A 213 6.62 2.18 3.83
C THR A 213 5.93 0.84 4.03
N ASP A 214 5.20 0.72 5.14
CA ASP A 214 4.54 -0.51 5.56
C ASP A 214 3.58 -1.05 4.50
N LEU A 215 3.20 -2.32 4.65
CA LEU A 215 2.32 -2.98 3.68
C LEU A 215 0.96 -2.27 3.60
N HIS A 216 0.64 -1.73 2.43
CA HIS A 216 -0.59 -0.96 2.20
C HIS A 216 -1.01 -1.05 0.74
N TYR A 217 -2.19 -0.52 0.38
CA TYR A 217 -2.58 -0.35 -1.03
C TYR A 217 -3.05 1.06 -1.32
N ASP A 218 -2.82 1.49 -2.56
CA ASP A 218 -3.28 2.77 -3.05
C ASP A 218 -4.66 2.69 -3.71
N LEU A 219 -5.39 3.81 -3.65
CA LEU A 219 -6.68 4.01 -4.30
C LEU A 219 -6.58 4.47 -5.76
N ALA A 220 -5.37 4.59 -6.27
CA ALA A 220 -5.09 4.95 -7.65
C ALA A 220 -4.06 3.98 -8.24
N ASN A 221 -4.03 3.89 -9.57
CA ASN A 221 -2.89 3.29 -10.25
C ASN A 221 -1.70 4.24 -10.13
N ALA A 222 -0.50 3.68 -10.08
CA ALA A 222 0.73 4.45 -10.06
C ALA A 222 1.74 3.92 -11.07
N PHE A 223 2.32 4.84 -11.84
CA PHE A 223 3.53 4.58 -12.61
C PHE A 223 4.71 5.08 -11.79
N TYR A 224 5.38 4.17 -11.08
CA TYR A 224 6.56 4.45 -10.28
C TYR A 224 7.80 4.44 -11.17
N VAL A 225 8.68 5.41 -10.99
CA VAL A 225 9.98 5.48 -11.69
C VAL A 225 11.08 5.68 -10.68
N GLN A 226 12.08 4.79 -10.68
CA GLN A 226 13.24 4.91 -9.81
C GLN A 226 14.31 5.76 -10.49
N ILE A 227 14.67 6.89 -9.87
CA ILE A 227 15.60 7.87 -10.47
C ILE A 227 17.01 7.71 -9.91
N TYR A 228 17.14 7.57 -8.59
CA TYR A 228 18.42 7.48 -7.88
C TYR A 228 18.32 6.49 -6.72
N GLY A 229 19.38 5.72 -6.47
CA GLY A 229 19.40 4.66 -5.46
C GLY A 229 18.45 3.50 -5.80
N ARG A 230 18.34 2.53 -4.90
CA ARG A 230 17.50 1.33 -5.10
C ARG A 230 16.38 1.25 -4.09
N LYS A 231 15.25 0.66 -4.51
CA LYS A 231 14.12 0.33 -3.64
C LYS A 231 13.71 -1.13 -3.78
N SER A 232 13.60 -1.82 -2.65
CA SER A 232 13.03 -3.16 -2.55
C SER A 232 11.52 -3.07 -2.42
N PHE A 233 10.80 -3.86 -3.21
CA PHE A 233 9.36 -3.96 -3.20
C PHE A 233 8.94 -5.39 -2.85
N LYS A 234 7.92 -5.51 -2.00
CA LYS A 234 7.15 -6.73 -1.79
C LYS A 234 5.71 -6.41 -2.17
N VAL A 235 5.17 -7.07 -3.20
CA VAL A 235 3.82 -6.80 -3.71
C VAL A 235 2.92 -8.04 -3.66
N ILE A 236 1.65 -7.82 -3.34
CA ILE A 236 0.66 -8.87 -3.13
C ILE A 236 -0.64 -8.48 -3.84
N SER A 237 -1.21 -9.43 -4.58
CA SER A 237 -2.47 -9.26 -5.32
C SER A 237 -3.61 -8.76 -4.41
N PRO A 238 -4.47 -7.84 -4.90
CA PRO A 238 -5.65 -7.38 -4.15
C PRO A 238 -6.61 -8.51 -3.77
N HIS A 239 -6.56 -9.66 -4.47
CA HIS A 239 -7.42 -10.79 -4.18
C HIS A 239 -7.06 -11.53 -2.88
N TYR A 240 -5.88 -11.29 -2.32
CA TYR A 240 -5.49 -11.82 -1.00
C TYR A 240 -5.93 -10.92 0.17
N LEU A 241 -6.98 -10.11 -0.02
CA LEU A 241 -7.48 -9.11 0.93
C LEU A 241 -7.65 -9.63 2.37
N ASP A 242 -8.16 -10.84 2.56
CA ASP A 242 -8.37 -11.46 3.88
C ASP A 242 -7.09 -12.00 4.51
N LYS A 243 -6.04 -12.23 3.71
CA LYS A 243 -4.78 -12.86 4.13
C LYS A 243 -3.71 -11.84 4.53
N VAL A 244 -3.89 -10.57 4.17
CA VAL A 244 -3.00 -9.46 4.52
C VAL A 244 -3.48 -8.62 5.72
N TYR A 245 -4.54 -9.05 6.42
CA TYR A 245 -5.03 -8.42 7.66
C TYR A 245 -5.19 -6.88 7.58
N PRO A 246 -6.08 -6.36 6.70
CA PRO A 246 -6.32 -4.93 6.55
C PRO A 246 -6.73 -4.25 7.85
N TYR A 247 -6.24 -3.03 8.07
CA TYR A 247 -6.53 -2.18 9.20
C TYR A 247 -6.45 -0.69 8.79
N ARG A 248 -7.18 0.18 9.50
CA ARG A 248 -7.26 1.64 9.20
C ARG A 248 -7.40 1.94 7.70
N ASN A 249 -8.39 1.27 7.09
CA ASN A 249 -8.80 1.33 5.68
C ASN A 249 -7.81 0.76 4.64
N PHE A 250 -6.54 1.17 4.66
CA PHE A 250 -5.60 0.91 3.55
C PHE A 250 -4.29 0.23 3.98
N LEU A 251 -4.07 0.05 5.29
CA LEU A 251 -2.84 -0.53 5.84
C LEU A 251 -3.03 -2.01 6.16
N SER A 252 -1.95 -2.76 6.25
CA SER A 252 -1.93 -4.14 6.73
C SER A 252 -1.31 -4.19 8.13
N ARG A 253 -1.77 -5.12 8.96
CA ARG A 253 -1.15 -5.43 10.25
C ARG A 253 0.06 -6.37 10.15
N VAL A 254 0.28 -6.98 8.99
CA VAL A 254 1.39 -7.90 8.75
C VAL A 254 2.70 -7.10 8.65
N PRO A 255 3.64 -7.27 9.58
CA PRO A 255 4.97 -6.67 9.49
C PRO A 255 5.81 -7.43 8.46
N LEU A 256 6.62 -6.73 7.66
CA LEU A 256 7.44 -7.35 6.61
C LEU A 256 8.91 -6.91 6.67
N GLU A 257 9.32 -6.22 7.73
CA GLU A 257 10.67 -5.70 7.92
C GLU A 257 11.69 -6.85 7.98
N ASP A 258 11.36 -7.92 8.69
CA ASP A 258 12.17 -9.14 8.80
C ASP A 258 11.92 -10.15 7.65
N GLY A 259 11.24 -9.71 6.59
CA GLY A 259 10.86 -10.55 5.45
C GLY A 259 9.65 -11.45 5.71
N VAL A 260 9.22 -12.19 4.67
CA VAL A 260 8.04 -13.07 4.72
C VAL A 260 8.17 -14.17 5.76
N GLU A 261 9.38 -14.70 5.96
CA GLU A 261 9.64 -15.74 6.97
C GLU A 261 9.62 -15.21 8.42
N GLY A 262 9.77 -13.89 8.60
CA GLY A 262 9.67 -13.24 9.91
C GLY A 262 8.23 -13.09 10.43
N VAL A 263 7.21 -13.38 9.59
CA VAL A 263 5.81 -13.19 9.97
C VAL A 263 5.36 -14.22 11.01
N ASP A 264 4.89 -13.73 12.16
CA ASP A 264 4.34 -14.55 13.24
C ASP A 264 3.09 -15.32 12.77
N ALA A 265 3.27 -16.61 12.47
CA ALA A 265 2.21 -17.49 11.99
C ALA A 265 1.11 -17.76 13.03
N GLN A 266 1.32 -17.49 14.33
CA GLN A 266 0.27 -17.58 15.33
C GLN A 266 -0.64 -16.34 15.27
N LYS A 267 -0.07 -15.16 15.03
CA LYS A 267 -0.83 -13.90 14.89
C LYS A 267 -1.46 -13.73 13.50
N PHE A 268 -0.76 -14.15 12.44
CA PHE A 268 -1.18 -13.97 11.04
C PHE A 268 -1.27 -15.32 10.28
N PRO A 269 -2.05 -16.30 10.77
CA PRO A 269 -2.08 -17.67 10.24
C PRO A 269 -2.52 -17.79 8.76
N LEU A 270 -3.25 -16.80 8.22
CA LEU A 270 -3.69 -16.79 6.83
C LEU A 270 -2.62 -16.26 5.87
N PHE A 271 -1.64 -15.49 6.37
CA PHE A 271 -0.68 -14.79 5.51
C PHE A 271 0.17 -15.76 4.67
N LYS A 272 0.48 -16.95 5.19
CA LYS A 272 1.17 -18.02 4.44
C LYS A 272 0.48 -18.47 3.15
N GLN A 273 -0.79 -18.09 2.95
CA GLN A 273 -1.55 -18.37 1.73
C GLN A 273 -1.42 -17.26 0.69
N ALA A 274 -0.92 -16.08 1.08
CA ALA A 274 -0.69 -14.98 0.18
C ALA A 274 0.63 -15.21 -0.57
N LYS A 275 0.61 -15.02 -1.89
CA LYS A 275 1.81 -14.99 -2.72
C LYS A 275 2.41 -13.59 -2.69
N VAL A 276 3.66 -13.51 -2.23
CA VAL A 276 4.44 -12.26 -2.18
C VAL A 276 5.42 -12.28 -3.35
N HIS A 277 5.39 -11.23 -4.18
CA HIS A 277 6.38 -11.03 -5.22
C HIS A 277 7.40 -10.00 -4.75
N GLU A 278 8.68 -10.36 -4.80
CA GLU A 278 9.78 -9.51 -4.34
C GLU A 278 10.67 -9.11 -5.51
N PHE A 279 11.02 -7.83 -5.58
CA PHE A 279 11.94 -7.32 -6.60
C PHE A 279 12.59 -6.01 -6.14
N VAL A 280 13.71 -5.67 -6.77
CA VAL A 280 14.39 -4.39 -6.58
C VAL A 280 14.22 -3.56 -7.84
N LEU A 281 13.81 -2.29 -7.66
CA LEU A 281 13.89 -1.29 -8.71
C LEU A 281 15.25 -0.60 -8.65
N GLU A 282 15.95 -0.63 -9.78
CA GLU A 282 17.21 0.04 -10.03
C GLU A 282 16.97 1.40 -10.72
N PRO A 283 17.93 2.35 -10.67
CA PRO A 283 17.82 3.61 -11.42
C PRO A 283 17.51 3.38 -12.91
N GLY A 284 16.43 4.01 -13.40
CA GLY A 284 15.91 3.87 -14.77
C GLY A 284 14.77 2.86 -14.92
N ASP A 285 14.51 2.04 -13.90
CA ASP A 285 13.36 1.14 -13.90
C ASP A 285 12.06 1.92 -13.68
N ALA A 286 11.02 1.53 -14.42
CA ALA A 286 9.65 1.92 -14.14
C ALA A 286 8.81 0.72 -13.71
N PHE A 287 7.83 0.95 -12.85
CA PHE A 287 6.93 -0.06 -12.32
C PHE A 287 5.49 0.45 -12.40
N PHE A 288 4.66 -0.27 -13.15
CA PHE A 288 3.22 -0.05 -13.09
C PHE A 288 2.64 -0.84 -11.92
N LEU A 289 2.20 -0.10 -10.91
CA LEU A 289 1.48 -0.60 -9.74
C LEU A 289 -0.02 -0.33 -9.93
N PRO A 290 -0.83 -1.36 -10.21
CA PRO A 290 -2.25 -1.18 -10.38
C PRO A 290 -2.94 -0.86 -9.05
N VAL A 291 -4.06 -0.15 -9.12
CA VAL A 291 -4.90 0.18 -7.96
C VAL A 291 -5.24 -1.07 -7.16
N GLY A 292 -5.21 -0.95 -5.82
CA GLY A 292 -5.56 -2.03 -4.90
C GLY A 292 -4.45 -3.06 -4.64
N TRP A 293 -3.35 -3.04 -5.39
CA TRP A 293 -2.21 -3.91 -5.09
C TRP A 293 -1.56 -3.52 -3.77
N TRP A 294 -1.45 -4.52 -2.90
CA TRP A 294 -0.74 -4.38 -1.63
C TRP A 294 0.75 -4.30 -1.92
N HIS A 295 1.44 -3.36 -1.30
CA HIS A 295 2.86 -3.17 -1.48
C HIS A 295 3.52 -2.68 -0.20
N TRP A 296 4.69 -3.23 0.08
CA TRP A 296 5.63 -2.79 1.10
C TRP A 296 6.91 -2.38 0.39
N VAL A 297 7.53 -1.28 0.84
CA VAL A 297 8.68 -0.69 0.16
C VAL A 297 9.77 -0.34 1.16
N GLU A 298 11.01 -0.68 0.83
CA GLU A 298 12.20 -0.26 1.56
C GLU A 298 13.20 0.42 0.63
N ALA A 299 13.71 1.57 1.04
CA ALA A 299 14.84 2.22 0.40
C ALA A 299 16.15 1.52 0.80
N LEU A 300 16.80 0.84 -0.14
CA LEU A 300 18.08 0.16 0.13
C LEU A 300 19.26 1.14 0.16
N ASP A 301 19.11 2.26 -0.53
CA ASP A 301 20.04 3.38 -0.55
C ASP A 301 19.27 4.69 -0.31
N THR A 302 19.98 5.80 -0.07
CA THR A 302 19.36 7.13 -0.24
C THR A 302 18.78 7.21 -1.65
N SER A 303 17.50 7.53 -1.76
CA SER A 303 16.76 7.26 -2.98
C SER A 303 15.88 8.43 -3.42
N ILE A 304 15.77 8.58 -4.75
CA ILE A 304 14.87 9.50 -5.43
C ILE A 304 13.98 8.68 -6.35
N SER A 305 12.67 8.83 -6.21
CA SER A 305 11.69 8.22 -7.10
C SER A 305 10.65 9.25 -7.52
N MET A 306 10.01 9.00 -8.65
CA MET A 306 8.81 9.73 -9.06
C MET A 306 7.64 8.75 -9.15
N SER A 307 6.43 9.23 -8.88
CA SER A 307 5.22 8.44 -9.07
C SER A 307 4.15 9.25 -9.79
N PHE A 308 3.54 8.65 -10.80
CA PHE A 308 2.59 9.30 -11.70
C PHE A 308 1.23 8.59 -11.67
N PRO A 309 0.14 9.27 -11.25
CA PRO A 309 -1.20 8.69 -11.25
C PRO A 309 -2.03 9.06 -12.49
N ASN A 310 -1.52 9.92 -13.37
CA ASN A 310 -2.23 10.53 -14.49
C ASN A 310 -2.29 9.61 -15.73
N PHE A 311 -3.18 8.62 -15.73
CA PHE A 311 -3.46 7.76 -16.90
C PHE A 311 -4.68 8.26 -17.71
N TYR A 312 -4.73 8.01 -19.03
CA TYR A 312 -5.78 8.42 -20.01
C TYR A 312 -7.23 7.91 -19.78
N THR A 313 -7.56 7.37 -18.60
CA THR A 313 -8.89 6.80 -18.34
C THR A 313 -9.74 7.74 -17.49
N LEU A 314 -11.06 7.69 -17.72
CA LEU A 314 -12.07 8.50 -17.03
C LEU A 314 -11.78 8.60 -15.52
N GLN A 315 -11.54 9.82 -15.07
CA GLN A 315 -11.55 10.23 -13.67
C GLN A 315 -12.89 9.82 -13.03
N ARG A 316 -12.95 8.62 -12.46
CA ARG A 316 -14.00 8.22 -11.52
C ARG A 316 -13.43 7.77 -10.17
N TYR A 317 -12.23 8.25 -9.84
CA TYR A 317 -11.70 8.10 -8.50
C TYR A 317 -12.36 9.04 -7.47
N GLN A 318 -13.20 10.00 -7.90
CA GLN A 318 -13.98 10.85 -7.00
C GLN A 318 -14.94 10.07 -6.08
N GLN A 319 -15.36 8.85 -6.45
CA GLN A 319 -16.24 8.02 -5.60
C GLN A 319 -15.50 7.32 -4.44
N TYR A 320 -14.17 7.29 -4.43
CA TYR A 320 -13.41 6.62 -3.38
C TYR A 320 -13.34 7.44 -2.08
N TRP A 321 -13.52 8.76 -2.16
CA TRP A 321 -13.64 9.62 -0.97
C TRP A 321 -14.88 9.29 -0.13
N ASP A 322 -15.93 8.70 -0.73
CA ASP A 322 -17.13 8.25 0.01
C ASP A 322 -16.86 6.97 0.82
N ILE A 323 -15.98 6.09 0.34
CA ILE A 323 -15.59 4.84 1.04
C ILE A 323 -14.70 5.14 2.26
N ALA A 324 -13.92 6.22 2.21
CA ALA A 324 -13.04 6.66 3.29
C ALA A 324 -13.76 7.26 4.51
N GLY A 325 -15.11 7.27 4.53
CA GLY A 325 -15.87 7.53 5.77
C GLY A 325 -17.03 8.52 5.68
N ARG A 326 -17.53 8.89 4.49
CA ARG A 326 -18.80 9.65 4.40
C ARG A 326 -19.94 8.74 4.00
N HIS A 327 -20.31 7.83 4.90
CA HIS A 327 -21.58 7.13 4.76
C HIS A 327 -22.70 8.04 5.29
N PRO A 328 -23.72 8.42 4.51
CA PRO A 328 -24.77 9.36 4.91
C PRO A 328 -25.75 8.83 5.98
N LEU A 329 -25.40 7.75 6.69
CA LEU A 329 -26.26 7.12 7.72
C LEU A 329 -25.51 6.81 9.03
N ILE A 330 -24.26 7.29 9.19
CA ILE A 330 -23.45 7.02 10.40
C ILE A 330 -22.99 8.31 11.10
N ASP A 331 -23.14 9.48 10.47
CA ASP A 331 -22.96 10.76 11.14
C ASP A 331 -24.31 11.48 11.30
N ASP A 332 -25.01 11.19 12.40
CA ASP A 332 -25.97 12.07 13.09
C ASP A 332 -25.97 11.75 14.60
#